data_AF-A0A4Q7Z0V9-F1
#
_entry.id   AF-A0A4Q7Z0V9-F1
#
_cell.length_a   1.000
_cell.length_b   1.000
_cell.length_c   1.000
_cell.angle_alpha   90.00
_cell.angle_beta   90.00
_cell.angle_gamma   90.00
#
_symmetry.space_group_name_H-M   'P 1'
#
loop_
_entity.id
_entity.type
_entity.pdbx_description
1 polymer ?
#
loop_
_entity_poly.entity_id
_entity_poly.type
_entity_poly.pdbx_seq_one_letter_code
_entity_poly.pdbx_strand_id
1 'polypeptide(L)'
;MRVPDCRPIVRRWSVGVLTAVLACGVASGEKCTTQSAMTDTDRNALAGAGRAMAEKVLANDAAGLQAITIAEYAQNFGAIQAAVGNASAKVKGATLVVEQVYLLDASDMKPGPDGKPGNAQFLCTLNRSIAEADFSIPSLPAGKYGFVIVEARGIAAPWRLSFLMEQVQGQWQMAGFYPGAMTAAGRDGLWYWTAARTMAKSKEQWNAWLYYRQAEALLNPSGLILSTHLEKLHNEQASAAPPALSGGISMESPLVVKGADGVEYHFIGLGVDDSLATDKIDVMAHLKVEQIGDAVAARKRNLDAMSALLGAYPELRKGFHGVWIVAEVQGQPPYATELAMNEVR
;
A
#
# COMPACT_ATOMS: atom_id res chain seq x y z
N MET A 1 48.01 -32.88 38.73
CA MET A 1 48.31 -32.82 40.18
C MET A 1 49.73 -32.32 40.35
N ARG A 2 49.92 -31.32 41.22
CA ARG A 2 51.16 -30.59 41.58
C ARG A 2 51.75 -29.66 40.52
N VAL A 3 52.27 -28.47 40.80
CA VAL A 3 52.30 -27.51 41.95
C VAL A 3 52.82 -26.20 41.30
N PRO A 4 52.46 -25.00 41.80
CA PRO A 4 52.68 -23.70 41.15
C PRO A 4 54.05 -23.10 41.51
N ASP A 5 54.47 -22.05 40.80
CA ASP A 5 55.36 -21.05 41.41
C ASP A 5 55.21 -19.63 40.86
N CYS A 6 55.52 -18.68 41.74
CA CYS A 6 55.04 -17.31 41.79
C CYS A 6 56.12 -16.27 41.45
N ARG A 7 55.76 -15.29 40.59
CA ARG A 7 56.16 -13.86 40.58
C ARG A 7 57.64 -13.48 40.29
N PRO A 8 57.96 -12.19 40.08
CA PRO A 8 57.30 -11.11 39.32
C PRO A 8 58.31 -10.43 38.34
N ILE A 9 57.88 -9.47 37.52
CA ILE A 9 58.56 -8.16 37.37
C ILE A 9 57.70 -7.28 36.46
N VAL A 10 57.29 -6.17 37.05
CA VAL A 10 56.54 -5.07 36.46
C VAL A 10 57.41 -4.39 35.40
N ARG A 11 56.90 -4.26 34.17
CA ARG A 11 57.39 -3.23 33.24
C ARG A 11 56.22 -2.54 32.56
N ARG A 12 55.94 -1.34 33.06
CA ARG A 12 55.04 -0.32 32.53
C ARG A 12 55.21 -0.19 31.01
N TRP A 13 54.14 -0.45 30.27
CA TRP A 13 53.95 0.06 28.92
C TRP A 13 52.60 0.78 28.90
N SER A 14 52.67 2.09 28.73
CA SER A 14 51.52 2.99 28.63
C SER A 14 50.79 2.72 27.32
N VAL A 15 49.68 1.97 27.37
CA VAL A 15 48.76 1.84 26.24
C VAL A 15 47.77 2.99 26.34
N GLY A 16 47.88 3.94 25.42
CA GLY A 16 46.86 4.97 25.21
C GLY A 16 45.57 4.33 24.75
N VAL A 17 44.54 4.44 25.57
CA VAL A 17 43.17 4.02 25.22
C VAL A 17 42.61 5.06 24.27
N LEU A 18 42.51 4.70 22.98
CA LEU A 18 41.76 5.47 21.99
C LEU A 18 40.29 5.08 22.13
N THR A 19 39.54 5.84 22.93
CA THR A 19 38.09 5.68 23.06
C THR A 19 37.41 6.24 21.81
N ALA A 20 37.17 5.40 20.82
CA ALA A 20 36.30 5.72 19.69
C ALA A 20 34.85 5.77 20.20
N VAL A 21 34.38 6.97 20.54
CA VAL A 21 32.96 7.23 20.79
C VAL A 21 32.25 7.12 19.44
N LEU A 22 31.63 5.97 19.17
CA LEU A 22 30.59 5.87 18.15
C LEU A 22 29.43 6.76 18.61
N ALA A 23 29.38 7.98 18.06
CA ALA A 23 28.18 8.79 18.09
C ALA A 23 27.14 8.08 17.23
N CYS A 24 26.28 7.28 17.85
CA CYS A 24 24.97 6.96 17.27
C CYS A 24 24.24 8.30 17.15
N GLY A 25 24.30 8.90 15.96
CA GLY A 25 23.47 10.06 15.63
C GLY A 25 22.02 9.66 15.86
N VAL A 26 21.37 10.32 16.80
CA VAL A 26 19.92 10.20 16.97
C VAL A 26 19.30 10.81 15.73
N ALA A 27 18.87 9.98 14.78
CA ALA A 27 18.08 10.44 13.65
C ALA A 27 16.81 11.06 14.22
N SER A 28 16.74 12.38 14.17
CA SER A 28 15.54 13.11 14.58
C SER A 28 14.61 13.15 13.38
N GLY A 29 13.40 12.59 13.53
CA GLY A 29 12.35 12.75 12.53
C GLY A 29 11.93 14.22 12.39
N GLU A 30 11.37 14.56 11.23
CA GLU A 30 10.75 15.84 10.97
C GLU A 30 9.51 16.05 11.86
N LYS A 31 9.09 17.31 12.02
CA LYS A 31 8.04 17.66 12.98
C LYS A 31 6.68 17.18 12.46
N CYS A 32 5.99 16.37 13.26
CA CYS A 32 4.60 16.03 13.01
C CYS A 32 3.66 16.57 14.09
N THR A 33 2.55 17.19 13.67
CA THR A 33 1.45 17.56 14.56
C THR A 33 0.19 16.79 14.17
N THR A 34 -0.36 16.03 15.12
CA THR A 34 -1.63 15.31 14.95
C THR A 34 -2.83 16.26 15.05
N GLN A 35 -3.97 15.90 14.46
CA GLN A 35 -5.21 16.70 14.54
C GLN A 35 -5.56 17.20 15.95
N SER A 36 -5.35 16.38 16.98
CA SER A 36 -5.65 16.73 18.38
C SER A 36 -4.65 17.71 19.01
N ALA A 37 -3.44 17.80 18.46
CA ALA A 37 -2.39 18.70 18.92
C ALA A 37 -2.29 20.00 18.10
N MET A 38 -3.02 20.09 16.98
CA MET A 38 -3.07 21.30 16.15
C MET A 38 -3.88 22.42 16.80
N THR A 39 -3.55 23.66 16.45
CA THR A 39 -4.43 24.81 16.71
C THR A 39 -5.72 24.68 15.90
N ASP A 40 -6.80 25.29 16.39
CA ASP A 40 -8.08 25.31 15.66
C ASP A 40 -7.93 25.96 14.27
N THR A 41 -7.09 26.99 14.15
CA THR A 41 -6.81 27.66 12.88
C THR A 41 -6.17 26.71 11.87
N ASP A 42 -5.08 26.04 12.25
CA ASP A 42 -4.35 25.13 11.35
C ASP A 42 -5.22 23.92 10.98
N ARG A 43 -5.92 23.35 11.96
CA ARG A 43 -6.82 22.22 11.75
C ARG A 43 -7.95 22.56 10.78
N ASN A 44 -8.60 23.71 10.97
CA ASN A 44 -9.70 24.14 10.11
C ASN A 44 -9.21 24.50 8.70
N ALA A 45 -8.02 25.11 8.56
CA ALA A 45 -7.42 25.41 7.26
C ALA A 45 -7.12 24.14 6.46
N LEU A 46 -6.48 23.13 7.09
CA LEU A 46 -6.19 21.84 6.46
C LEU A 46 -7.47 21.07 6.11
N ALA A 47 -8.41 20.98 7.05
CA ALA A 47 -9.68 20.29 6.82
C ALA A 47 -10.50 20.96 5.71
N GLY A 48 -10.53 22.30 5.68
CA GLY A 48 -11.19 23.07 4.62
C GLY A 48 -10.58 22.83 3.25
N ALA A 49 -9.24 22.88 3.14
CA ALA A 49 -8.53 22.62 1.89
C ALA A 49 -8.77 21.20 1.37
N GLY A 50 -8.63 20.18 2.24
CA GLY A 50 -8.86 18.78 1.85
C GLY A 50 -10.32 18.52 1.43
N ARG A 51 -11.30 19.12 2.13
CA ARG A 51 -12.71 19.04 1.71
C ARG A 51 -12.93 19.68 0.34
N ALA A 52 -12.38 20.87 0.10
CA ALA A 52 -12.52 21.56 -1.19
C ALA A 52 -11.89 20.76 -2.35
N MET A 53 -10.76 20.08 -2.12
CA MET A 53 -10.19 19.15 -3.10
C MET A 53 -11.11 17.94 -3.35
N ALA A 54 -11.66 17.35 -2.29
CA ALA A 54 -12.61 16.24 -2.40
C ALA A 54 -13.92 16.64 -3.12
N GLU A 55 -14.41 17.86 -2.94
CA GLU A 55 -15.56 18.41 -3.66
C GLU A 55 -15.30 18.49 -5.16
N LYS A 56 -14.08 18.84 -5.58
CA LYS A 56 -13.66 18.82 -6.99
C LYS A 56 -13.64 17.40 -7.54
N VAL A 57 -13.15 16.42 -6.77
CA VAL A 57 -13.22 15.01 -7.16
C VAL A 57 -14.66 14.56 -7.32
N LEU A 58 -15.53 14.87 -6.35
CA LEU A 58 -16.96 14.54 -6.40
C LEU A 58 -17.66 15.15 -7.63
N ALA A 59 -17.29 16.38 -8.00
CA ALA A 59 -17.80 17.08 -9.18
C ALA A 59 -17.16 16.64 -10.51
N ASN A 60 -16.18 15.72 -10.50
CA ASN A 60 -15.34 15.39 -11.64
C ASN A 60 -14.64 16.63 -12.26
N ASP A 61 -14.31 17.63 -11.43
CA ASP A 61 -13.63 18.88 -11.79
C ASP A 61 -12.10 18.68 -11.77
N ALA A 62 -11.60 17.88 -12.72
CA ALA A 62 -10.16 17.63 -12.84
C ALA A 62 -9.37 18.91 -13.16
N ALA A 63 -9.92 19.81 -13.98
CA ALA A 63 -9.26 21.07 -14.34
C ALA A 63 -9.13 22.01 -13.12
N GLY A 64 -10.18 22.14 -12.32
CA GLY A 64 -10.13 22.94 -11.11
C GLY A 64 -9.29 22.32 -10.00
N LEU A 65 -9.08 20.99 -10.00
CA LEU A 65 -8.12 20.34 -9.10
C LEU A 65 -6.68 20.57 -9.58
N GLN A 66 -6.43 20.45 -10.89
CA GLN A 66 -5.14 20.76 -11.50
C GLN A 66 -4.69 22.20 -11.21
N ALA A 67 -5.62 23.16 -11.21
CA ALA A 67 -5.34 24.57 -10.91
C ALA A 67 -4.86 24.82 -9.47
N ILE A 68 -5.11 23.89 -8.54
CA ILE A 68 -4.67 23.96 -7.14
C ILE A 68 -3.68 22.84 -6.81
N THR A 69 -3.01 22.29 -7.83
CA THR A 69 -1.95 21.29 -7.69
C THR A 69 -0.59 21.96 -7.82
N ILE A 70 0.42 21.49 -7.09
CA ILE A 70 1.78 22.01 -7.21
C ILE A 70 2.28 21.89 -8.66
N ALA A 71 3.16 22.80 -9.08
CA ALA A 71 3.56 22.97 -10.46
C ALA A 71 4.12 21.67 -11.07
N GLU A 72 4.89 20.92 -10.28
CA GLU A 72 5.55 19.67 -10.61
C GLU A 72 4.55 18.61 -11.12
N TYR A 73 3.39 18.50 -10.46
CA TYR A 73 2.35 17.54 -10.84
C TYR A 73 1.32 18.14 -11.80
N ALA A 74 1.07 19.45 -11.73
CA ALA A 74 0.15 20.13 -12.64
C ALA A 74 0.58 20.01 -14.11
N GLN A 75 1.89 19.98 -14.39
CA GLN A 75 2.43 19.79 -15.74
C GLN A 75 2.21 18.37 -16.31
N ASN A 76 2.07 17.36 -15.45
CA ASN A 76 1.92 15.95 -15.83
C ASN A 76 0.64 15.33 -15.24
N PHE A 77 -0.47 16.07 -15.32
CA PHE A 77 -1.69 15.75 -14.58
C PHE A 77 -2.53 14.58 -15.13
N GLY A 78 -2.13 13.95 -16.25
CA GLY A 78 -2.96 12.96 -16.96
C GLY A 78 -3.36 11.73 -16.10
N ALA A 79 -2.42 11.18 -15.33
CA ALA A 79 -2.70 10.06 -14.42
C ALA A 79 -3.63 10.47 -13.27
N ILE A 80 -3.45 11.68 -12.73
CA ILE A 80 -4.30 12.22 -11.67
C ILE A 80 -5.71 12.48 -12.22
N GLN A 81 -5.84 13.03 -13.43
CA GLN A 81 -7.13 13.21 -14.10
C GLN A 81 -7.87 11.87 -14.26
N ALA A 82 -7.18 10.80 -14.66
CA ALA A 82 -7.78 9.47 -14.75
C ALA A 82 -8.25 8.95 -13.37
N ALA A 83 -7.44 9.16 -12.33
CA ALA A 83 -7.80 8.81 -10.96
C ALA A 83 -9.01 9.61 -10.45
N VAL A 84 -9.10 10.91 -10.77
CA VAL A 84 -10.26 11.77 -10.46
C VAL A 84 -11.50 11.23 -11.17
N GLY A 85 -11.41 10.93 -12.46
CA GLY A 85 -12.53 10.38 -13.22
C GLY A 85 -13.06 9.06 -12.63
N ASN A 86 -12.15 8.14 -12.30
CA ASN A 86 -12.51 6.87 -11.66
C ASN A 86 -13.17 7.09 -10.29
N ALA A 87 -12.53 7.86 -9.41
CA ALA A 87 -13.03 8.13 -8.07
C ALA A 87 -14.40 8.84 -8.12
N SER A 88 -14.57 9.85 -8.97
CA SER A 88 -15.82 10.62 -9.12
C SER A 88 -17.02 9.74 -9.43
N ALA A 89 -16.85 8.73 -10.30
CA ALA A 89 -17.89 7.78 -10.65
C ALA A 89 -18.31 6.90 -9.46
N LYS A 90 -17.38 6.65 -8.54
CA LYS A 90 -17.57 5.79 -7.37
C LYS A 90 -18.12 6.54 -6.16
N VAL A 91 -17.87 7.84 -6.04
CA VAL A 91 -18.33 8.67 -4.92
C VAL A 91 -19.61 9.45 -5.19
N LYS A 92 -20.27 9.22 -6.33
CA LYS A 92 -21.47 9.97 -6.73
C LYS A 92 -22.56 9.89 -5.65
N GLY A 93 -23.05 11.06 -5.23
CA GLY A 93 -24.10 11.17 -4.20
C GLY A 93 -23.62 11.01 -2.76
N ALA A 94 -22.31 10.84 -2.55
CA ALA A 94 -21.75 10.74 -1.21
C ALA A 94 -21.75 12.08 -0.47
N THR A 95 -21.74 11.99 0.85
CA THR A 95 -21.42 13.09 1.77
C THR A 95 -19.94 13.02 2.12
N LEU A 96 -19.24 14.15 1.99
CA LEU A 96 -17.81 14.26 2.26
C LEU A 96 -17.55 14.64 3.72
N VAL A 97 -16.83 13.78 4.45
CA VAL A 97 -16.47 13.97 5.86
C VAL A 97 -14.95 13.98 5.98
N VAL A 98 -14.39 15.02 6.59
CA VAL A 98 -12.95 15.03 6.91
C VAL A 98 -12.77 14.21 8.17
N GLU A 99 -12.08 13.07 8.06
CA GLU A 99 -11.88 12.14 9.16
C GLU A 99 -10.66 12.55 10.01
N GLN A 100 -9.55 12.83 9.34
CA GLN A 100 -8.26 13.05 10.00
C GLN A 100 -7.38 14.01 9.20
N VAL A 101 -6.65 14.88 9.93
CA VAL A 101 -5.60 15.74 9.37
C VAL A 101 -4.27 15.57 10.11
N TYR A 102 -3.17 15.72 9.38
CA TYR A 102 -1.79 15.75 9.90
C TYR A 102 -1.04 16.93 9.29
N LEU A 103 -0.25 17.61 10.11
CA LEU A 103 0.64 18.69 9.70
C LEU A 103 2.06 18.15 9.79
N LEU A 104 2.73 18.15 8.65
CA LEU A 104 4.06 17.57 8.44
C LEU A 104 5.00 18.72 8.09
N ASP A 105 5.87 19.12 9.02
CA ASP A 105 6.76 20.26 8.83
C ASP A 105 8.20 19.78 8.64
N ALA A 106 8.66 19.87 7.39
CA ALA A 106 10.02 19.58 6.95
C ALA A 106 10.73 20.87 6.50
N SER A 107 10.32 22.04 7.01
CA SER A 107 10.91 23.34 6.61
C SER A 107 12.39 23.45 6.98
N ASP A 108 12.81 22.74 8.02
CA ASP A 108 14.19 22.73 8.53
C ASP A 108 15.08 21.66 7.83
N MET A 109 14.50 20.89 6.91
CA MET A 109 15.17 19.78 6.24
C MET A 109 16.25 20.30 5.29
N LYS A 110 17.47 19.76 5.43
CA LYS A 110 18.61 20.13 4.59
C LYS A 110 18.75 19.16 3.41
N PRO A 111 19.15 19.65 2.22
CA PRO A 111 19.55 18.76 1.13
C PRO A 111 20.66 17.80 1.58
N GLY A 112 20.66 16.60 1.01
CA GLY A 112 21.71 15.62 1.20
C GLY A 112 23.06 16.09 0.64
N PRO A 113 24.15 15.34 0.89
CA PRO A 113 25.49 15.66 0.39
C PRO A 113 25.58 15.79 -1.14
N ASP A 114 24.63 15.18 -1.86
CA ASP A 114 24.48 15.25 -3.32
C ASP A 114 23.61 16.42 -3.80
N GLY A 115 23.17 17.30 -2.88
CA GLY A 115 22.32 18.45 -3.15
C GLY A 115 20.85 18.09 -3.39
N LYS A 116 20.45 16.82 -3.24
CA LYS A 116 19.07 16.37 -3.47
C LYS A 116 18.26 16.36 -2.17
N PRO A 117 16.92 16.47 -2.24
CA PRO A 117 16.08 16.23 -1.08
C PRO A 117 16.28 14.80 -0.53
N GLY A 118 16.44 14.69 0.79
CA GLY A 118 16.53 13.41 1.49
C GLY A 118 15.19 12.71 1.65
N ASN A 119 15.16 11.62 2.42
CA ASN A 119 13.92 10.96 2.82
C ASN A 119 13.40 11.59 4.11
N ALA A 120 12.18 12.12 4.08
CA ALA A 120 11.55 12.69 5.27
C ALA A 120 10.82 11.60 6.05
N GLN A 121 11.07 11.55 7.36
CA GLN A 121 10.33 10.69 8.29
C GLN A 121 9.62 11.59 9.31
N PHE A 122 8.31 11.53 9.38
CA PHE A 122 7.51 12.29 10.35
C PHE A 122 6.93 11.32 11.37
N LEU A 123 7.27 11.50 12.64
CA LEU A 123 6.81 10.62 13.71
C LEU A 123 5.65 11.27 14.46
N CYS A 124 4.41 10.87 14.16
CA CYS A 124 3.22 11.48 14.76
C CYS A 124 2.78 10.67 15.99
N THR A 125 3.41 10.94 17.13
CA THR A 125 3.04 10.29 18.39
C THR A 125 1.65 10.73 18.86
N LEU A 126 0.75 9.77 19.10
CA LEU A 126 -0.54 10.07 19.75
C LEU A 126 -0.35 10.00 21.27
N ASN A 127 -0.36 11.15 21.95
CA ASN A 127 -0.45 11.25 23.42
C ASN A 127 0.52 10.35 24.22
N ARG A 128 1.80 10.27 23.81
CA ARG A 128 2.81 9.40 24.46
C ARG A 128 2.44 7.90 24.50
N SER A 129 1.52 7.47 23.64
CA SER A 129 1.21 6.07 23.43
C SER A 129 2.13 5.48 22.36
N ILE A 130 2.28 4.16 22.37
CA ILE A 130 2.96 3.40 21.31
C ILE A 130 2.17 3.37 19.99
N ALA A 131 0.97 3.96 19.93
CA ALA A 131 0.21 4.06 18.70
C ALA A 131 0.67 5.32 17.96
N GLU A 132 1.40 5.09 16.87
CA GLU A 132 2.01 6.13 16.04
C GLU A 132 1.45 6.03 14.62
N ALA A 133 1.23 7.18 14.00
CA ALA A 133 1.05 7.28 12.56
C ALA A 133 2.30 7.96 12.03
N ASP A 134 3.13 7.22 11.32
CA ASP A 134 4.38 7.74 10.81
C ASP A 134 4.26 7.94 9.31
N PHE A 135 4.94 8.97 8.80
CA PHE A 135 5.00 9.22 7.38
C PHE A 135 6.43 9.01 6.91
N SER A 136 6.60 8.23 5.84
CA SER A 136 7.87 8.07 5.15
C SER A 136 7.69 8.55 3.73
N ILE A 137 8.28 9.71 3.41
CA ILE A 137 8.12 10.35 2.10
C ILE A 137 9.51 10.51 1.47
N PRO A 138 9.84 9.71 0.44
CA PRO A 138 11.14 9.77 -0.20
C PRO A 138 11.29 11.05 -1.02
N SER A 139 12.50 11.61 -1.00
CA SER A 139 12.87 12.78 -1.81
C SER A 139 11.93 13.99 -1.64
N LEU A 140 11.45 14.23 -0.41
CA LEU A 140 10.55 15.34 -0.09
C LEU A 140 11.34 16.65 0.04
N PRO A 141 11.04 17.71 -0.75
CA PRO A 141 11.65 19.02 -0.58
C PRO A 141 11.37 19.64 0.79
N ALA A 142 12.20 20.60 1.20
CA ALA A 142 11.93 21.36 2.42
C ALA A 142 10.65 22.17 2.27
N GLY A 143 9.76 22.10 3.26
CA GLY A 143 8.48 22.79 3.21
C GLY A 143 7.50 22.35 4.29
N LYS A 144 6.31 22.96 4.25
CA LYS A 144 5.17 22.57 5.09
C LYS A 144 4.18 21.77 4.28
N TYR A 145 3.82 20.61 4.80
CA TYR A 145 2.92 19.67 4.16
C TYR A 145 1.74 19.33 5.06
N GLY A 146 0.63 18.97 4.45
CA GLY A 146 -0.57 18.50 5.11
C GLY A 146 -0.98 17.16 4.54
N PHE A 147 -1.37 16.21 5.39
CA PHE A 147 -2.03 15.00 4.93
C PHE A 147 -3.47 14.97 5.45
N VAL A 148 -4.43 14.85 4.55
CA VAL A 148 -5.86 14.90 4.87
C VAL A 148 -6.55 13.65 4.35
N ILE A 149 -7.33 13.02 5.21
CA ILE A 149 -8.19 11.88 4.88
C ILE A 149 -9.63 12.38 4.83
N VAL A 150 -10.24 12.34 3.65
CA VAL A 150 -11.66 12.63 3.46
C VAL A 150 -12.39 11.35 3.11
N GLU A 151 -13.51 11.07 3.75
CA GLU A 151 -14.37 9.93 3.46
C GLU A 151 -15.64 10.37 2.73
N ALA A 152 -15.94 9.68 1.64
CA ALA A 152 -17.19 9.73 0.91
C ALA A 152 -18.13 8.65 1.49
N ARG A 153 -19.05 9.08 2.35
CA ARG A 153 -20.02 8.22 3.07
C ARG A 153 -21.44 8.42 2.56
N GLY A 154 -22.39 7.61 3.04
CA GLY A 154 -23.80 7.68 2.66
C GLY A 154 -24.13 7.05 1.30
N ILE A 155 -23.20 6.24 0.78
CA ILE A 155 -23.33 5.44 -0.45
C ILE A 155 -23.11 3.96 -0.12
N ALA A 156 -23.47 3.07 -1.04
CA ALA A 156 -23.45 1.62 -0.80
C ALA A 156 -22.05 1.08 -0.47
N ALA A 157 -21.01 1.60 -1.13
CA ALA A 157 -19.62 1.28 -0.88
C ALA A 157 -18.87 2.57 -0.54
N PRO A 158 -18.47 2.80 0.72
CA PRO A 158 -17.74 4.01 1.09
C PRO A 158 -16.35 4.06 0.46
N TRP A 159 -15.89 5.28 0.22
CA TRP A 159 -14.60 5.56 -0.40
C TRP A 159 -13.84 6.57 0.42
N ARG A 160 -12.51 6.47 0.35
CA ARG A 160 -11.58 7.41 0.96
C ARG A 160 -10.86 8.17 -0.15
N LEU A 161 -10.71 9.46 0.07
CA LEU A 161 -10.00 10.42 -0.77
C LEU A 161 -8.91 11.04 0.11
N SER A 162 -7.70 10.47 0.07
CA SER A 162 -6.58 11.00 0.83
C SER A 162 -5.75 11.95 -0.04
N PHE A 163 -5.31 13.06 0.55
CA PHE A 163 -4.51 14.08 -0.13
C PHE A 163 -3.23 14.36 0.65
N LEU A 164 -2.10 14.33 -0.05
CA LEU A 164 -0.90 15.05 0.39
C LEU A 164 -0.99 16.46 -0.19
N MET A 165 -0.73 17.47 0.63
CA MET A 165 -0.76 18.87 0.24
C MET A 165 0.54 19.55 0.65
N GLU A 166 0.95 20.54 -0.12
CA GLU A 166 2.09 21.42 0.18
C GLU A 166 1.58 22.86 0.35
N GLN A 167 2.14 23.59 1.32
CA GLN A 167 1.84 24.99 1.50
C GLN A 167 2.72 25.86 0.60
N VAL A 168 2.15 26.35 -0.50
CA VAL A 168 2.82 27.23 -1.46
C VAL A 168 2.24 28.64 -1.33
N GLN A 169 3.10 29.61 -0.96
CA GLN A 169 2.69 31.01 -0.77
C GLN A 169 1.49 31.17 0.19
N GLY A 170 1.43 30.35 1.24
CA GLY A 170 0.35 30.34 2.23
C GLY A 170 -0.93 29.62 1.79
N GLN A 171 -0.99 29.09 0.56
CA GLN A 171 -2.11 28.31 0.05
C GLN A 171 -1.78 26.82 0.07
N TRP A 172 -2.75 25.98 0.46
CA TRP A 172 -2.60 24.53 0.36
C TRP A 172 -2.85 24.08 -1.07
N GLN A 173 -1.84 23.50 -1.70
CA GLN A 173 -1.91 22.92 -3.03
C GLN A 173 -1.74 21.41 -2.96
N MET A 174 -2.39 20.68 -3.85
CA MET A 174 -2.30 19.22 -3.89
C MET A 174 -0.91 18.79 -4.37
N ALA A 175 -0.29 17.90 -3.60
CA ALA A 175 1.00 17.27 -3.85
C ALA A 175 0.87 15.73 -3.95
N GLY A 176 -0.32 15.17 -3.77
CA GLY A 176 -0.59 13.75 -3.96
C GLY A 176 -2.06 13.43 -3.76
N PHE A 177 -2.56 12.44 -4.49
CA PHE A 177 -3.95 12.00 -4.41
C PHE A 177 -4.02 10.47 -4.38
N TYR A 178 -4.65 9.94 -3.34
CA TYR A 178 -4.76 8.50 -3.07
C TYR A 178 -6.22 8.14 -2.81
N PRO A 179 -7.03 7.96 -3.88
CA PRO A 179 -8.38 7.45 -3.75
C PRO A 179 -8.36 5.94 -3.49
N GLY A 180 -9.28 5.44 -2.68
CA GLY A 180 -9.41 4.00 -2.44
C GLY A 180 -10.77 3.61 -1.87
N ALA A 181 -11.24 2.42 -2.25
CA ALA A 181 -12.41 1.81 -1.63
C ALA A 181 -12.13 1.48 -0.15
N MET A 182 -13.17 1.57 0.68
CA MET A 182 -13.08 1.19 2.10
C MET A 182 -13.71 -0.16 2.40
N THR A 183 -14.39 -0.74 1.42
CA THR A 183 -14.99 -2.07 1.49
C THR A 183 -14.70 -2.85 0.22
N ALA A 184 -14.62 -4.17 0.34
CA ALA A 184 -14.68 -5.11 -0.78
C ALA A 184 -15.71 -6.20 -0.46
N ALA A 185 -16.51 -6.63 -1.43
CA ALA A 185 -17.59 -7.61 -1.25
C ALA A 185 -18.49 -7.33 -0.02
N GLY A 186 -18.76 -6.04 0.25
CA GLY A 186 -19.56 -5.59 1.38
C GLY A 186 -18.87 -5.66 2.75
N ARG A 187 -17.56 -5.86 2.81
CA ARG A 187 -16.79 -6.07 4.04
C ARG A 187 -15.63 -5.07 4.14
N ASP A 188 -15.38 -4.58 5.35
CA ASP A 188 -14.27 -3.67 5.61
C ASP A 188 -12.94 -4.40 5.81
N GLY A 189 -11.84 -3.65 5.86
CA GLY A 189 -10.52 -4.21 6.04
C GLY A 189 -10.28 -4.90 7.39
N LEU A 190 -10.98 -4.52 8.46
CA LEU A 190 -10.85 -5.20 9.77
C LEU A 190 -11.49 -6.59 9.73
N TRP A 191 -12.60 -6.73 9.01
CA TRP A 191 -13.21 -8.02 8.73
C TRP A 191 -12.24 -8.92 7.96
N TYR A 192 -11.64 -8.41 6.87
CA TYR A 192 -10.66 -9.19 6.09
C TYR A 192 -9.46 -9.59 6.92
N TRP A 193 -8.94 -8.69 7.74
CA TRP A 193 -7.84 -8.98 8.65
C TRP A 193 -8.19 -10.12 9.64
N THR A 194 -9.41 -10.09 10.18
CA THR A 194 -9.90 -11.10 11.12
C THR A 194 -10.11 -12.46 10.44
N ALA A 195 -10.66 -12.45 9.23
CA ALA A 195 -10.84 -13.65 8.42
C ALA A 195 -9.48 -14.26 8.03
N ALA A 196 -8.51 -13.45 7.61
CA ALA A 196 -7.15 -13.88 7.28
C ALA A 196 -6.46 -14.61 8.45
N ARG A 197 -6.60 -14.09 9.68
CA ARG A 197 -6.10 -14.76 10.89
C ARG A 197 -6.73 -16.13 11.12
N THR A 198 -8.02 -16.28 10.83
CA THR A 198 -8.74 -17.56 10.95
C THR A 198 -8.25 -18.56 9.91
N MET A 199 -8.04 -18.12 8.67
CA MET A 199 -7.49 -18.93 7.58
C MET A 199 -6.05 -19.35 7.86
N ALA A 200 -5.21 -18.45 8.39
CA ALA A 200 -3.83 -18.75 8.77
C ALA A 200 -3.77 -19.85 9.85
N LYS A 201 -4.63 -19.77 10.88
CA LYS A 201 -4.76 -20.82 11.91
C LYS A 201 -5.21 -22.16 11.33
N SER A 202 -6.02 -22.13 10.27
CA SER A 202 -6.53 -23.31 9.57
C SER A 202 -5.56 -23.82 8.49
N LYS A 203 -4.36 -23.23 8.39
CA LYS A 203 -3.31 -23.56 7.41
C LYS A 203 -3.72 -23.32 5.94
N GLU A 204 -4.70 -22.47 5.69
CA GLU A 204 -5.09 -22.04 4.34
C GLU A 204 -4.23 -20.84 3.92
N GLN A 205 -2.92 -21.08 3.70
CA GLN A 205 -1.92 -20.02 3.57
C GLN A 205 -2.19 -19.07 2.39
N TRP A 206 -2.60 -19.58 1.23
CA TRP A 206 -2.93 -18.72 0.08
C TRP A 206 -4.16 -17.85 0.33
N ASN A 207 -5.23 -18.43 0.91
CA ASN A 207 -6.42 -17.67 1.29
C ASN A 207 -6.07 -16.59 2.31
N ALA A 208 -5.33 -16.95 3.36
CA ALA A 208 -4.91 -16.02 4.39
C ALA A 208 -4.10 -14.87 3.82
N TRP A 209 -3.08 -15.16 3.01
CA TRP A 209 -2.21 -14.15 2.42
C TRP A 209 -2.97 -13.18 1.52
N LEU A 210 -3.84 -13.68 0.64
CA LEU A 210 -4.68 -12.84 -0.23
C LEU A 210 -5.66 -11.97 0.59
N TYR A 211 -6.24 -12.52 1.66
CA TYR A 211 -7.11 -11.76 2.56
C TYR A 211 -6.36 -10.70 3.37
N TYR A 212 -5.12 -10.96 3.80
CA TYR A 212 -4.27 -9.93 4.41
C TYR A 212 -3.99 -8.80 3.42
N ARG A 213 -3.71 -9.12 2.14
CA ARG A 213 -3.53 -8.08 1.11
C ARG A 213 -4.78 -7.25 0.87
N GLN A 214 -5.95 -7.88 0.86
CA GLN A 214 -7.21 -7.13 0.78
C GLN A 214 -7.40 -6.23 2.00
N ALA A 215 -7.09 -6.74 3.21
CA ALA A 215 -7.15 -5.95 4.43
C ALA A 215 -6.20 -4.74 4.37
N GLU A 216 -4.96 -4.95 3.92
CA GLU A 216 -3.98 -3.88 3.70
C GLU A 216 -4.53 -2.81 2.75
N ALA A 217 -5.05 -3.22 1.59
CA ALA A 217 -5.57 -2.29 0.58
C ALA A 217 -6.75 -1.45 1.10
N LEU A 218 -7.62 -2.02 1.95
CA LEU A 218 -8.77 -1.31 2.52
C LEU A 218 -8.40 -0.46 3.74
N LEU A 219 -7.41 -0.88 4.54
CA LEU A 219 -7.04 -0.16 5.76
C LEU A 219 -6.05 0.96 5.48
N ASN A 220 -5.16 0.80 4.50
CA ASN A 220 -4.08 1.74 4.25
C ASN A 220 -4.56 3.01 3.50
N PRO A 221 -4.55 4.21 4.12
CA PRO A 221 -4.97 5.45 3.47
C PRO A 221 -4.02 5.94 2.37
N SER A 222 -2.75 5.55 2.41
CA SER A 222 -1.76 5.83 1.36
C SER A 222 -0.48 5.04 1.61
N GLY A 223 0.29 4.73 0.57
CA GLY A 223 1.61 4.11 0.72
C GLY A 223 2.65 4.94 1.48
N LEU A 224 2.32 6.18 1.88
CA LEU A 224 3.18 7.07 2.66
C LEU A 224 3.03 6.87 4.17
N ILE A 225 1.91 6.28 4.62
CA ILE A 225 1.58 6.13 6.04
C ILE A 225 1.98 4.75 6.52
N LEU A 226 2.71 4.74 7.63
CA LEU A 226 2.96 3.60 8.48
C LEU A 226 2.20 3.81 9.79
N SER A 227 1.79 2.72 10.41
CA SER A 227 1.26 2.75 11.78
C SER A 227 1.55 1.43 12.45
N THR A 228 1.51 1.39 13.77
CA THR A 228 1.73 0.13 14.50
C THR A 228 0.68 -0.95 14.17
N HIS A 229 -0.53 -0.55 13.77
CA HIS A 229 -1.53 -1.49 13.28
C HIS A 229 -1.20 -2.03 11.89
N LEU A 230 -0.73 -1.17 10.98
CA LEU A 230 -0.29 -1.59 9.65
C LEU A 230 0.96 -2.46 9.71
N GLU A 231 1.93 -2.12 10.58
CA GLU A 231 3.11 -2.94 10.81
C GLU A 231 2.73 -4.33 11.35
N LYS A 232 1.80 -4.38 12.31
CA LYS A 232 1.27 -5.66 12.81
C LYS A 232 0.61 -6.46 11.69
N LEU A 233 -0.20 -5.82 10.84
CA LEU A 233 -0.82 -6.46 9.69
C LEU A 233 0.25 -7.01 8.74
N HIS A 234 1.27 -6.23 8.40
CA HIS A 234 2.38 -6.64 7.52
C HIS A 234 3.16 -7.81 8.11
N ASN A 235 3.44 -7.79 9.41
CA ASN A 235 4.13 -8.89 10.09
C ASN A 235 3.31 -10.19 10.07
N GLU A 236 2.00 -10.09 10.30
CA GLU A 236 1.09 -11.25 10.21
C GLU A 236 0.95 -11.76 8.76
N GLN A 237 0.89 -10.85 7.78
CA GLN A 237 0.86 -11.18 6.35
C GLN A 237 2.14 -11.90 5.92
N ALA A 238 3.31 -11.39 6.29
CA ALA A 238 4.60 -12.00 5.99
C ALA A 238 4.73 -13.38 6.64
N SER A 239 4.24 -13.53 7.87
CA SER A 239 4.24 -14.81 8.59
C SER A 239 3.28 -15.84 7.98
N ALA A 240 2.20 -15.39 7.35
CA ALA A 240 1.22 -16.24 6.67
C ALA A 240 1.53 -16.48 5.18
N ALA A 241 2.55 -15.82 4.62
CA ALA A 241 2.89 -15.92 3.22
C ALA A 241 3.25 -17.38 2.83
N PRO A 242 2.62 -17.94 1.79
CA PRO A 242 3.01 -19.23 1.24
C PRO A 242 4.52 -19.28 0.95
N PRO A 243 5.22 -20.40 1.23
CA PRO A 243 6.66 -20.53 0.96
C PRO A 243 7.05 -20.27 -0.50
N ALA A 244 6.12 -20.55 -1.43
CA ALA A 244 6.26 -20.26 -2.85
C ALA A 244 6.45 -18.76 -3.16
N LEU A 245 6.13 -17.86 -2.22
CA LEU A 245 6.30 -16.41 -2.34
C LEU A 245 7.64 -15.88 -1.81
N SER A 246 8.55 -16.75 -1.35
CA SER A 246 9.83 -16.32 -0.75
C SER A 246 10.70 -15.44 -1.66
N GLY A 247 10.58 -15.60 -2.99
CA GLY A 247 11.22 -14.73 -3.99
C GLY A 247 10.32 -13.61 -4.54
N GLY A 248 9.09 -13.49 -4.03
CA GLY A 248 8.02 -12.71 -4.66
C GLY A 248 7.45 -13.36 -5.93
N ILE A 249 6.43 -12.72 -6.51
CA ILE A 249 5.90 -13.06 -7.84
C ILE A 249 6.13 -11.84 -8.73
N SER A 250 6.92 -12.01 -9.79
CA SER A 250 7.22 -10.97 -10.78
C SER A 250 7.46 -11.56 -12.16
N MET A 251 7.77 -10.72 -13.15
CA MET A 251 8.18 -11.18 -14.49
C MET A 251 9.48 -12.00 -14.47
N GLU A 252 10.40 -11.66 -13.56
CA GLU A 252 11.71 -12.28 -13.39
C GLU A 252 11.66 -13.52 -12.49
N SER A 253 10.70 -13.55 -11.56
CA SER A 253 10.46 -14.68 -10.65
C SER A 253 8.97 -15.06 -10.68
N PRO A 254 8.49 -15.69 -11.77
CA PRO A 254 7.09 -16.10 -11.87
C PRO A 254 6.79 -17.26 -10.93
N LEU A 255 5.56 -17.29 -10.41
CA LEU A 255 5.00 -18.49 -9.80
C LEU A 255 4.69 -19.51 -10.90
N VAL A 256 5.50 -20.56 -10.97
CA VAL A 256 5.34 -21.63 -11.95
C VAL A 256 4.39 -22.70 -11.41
N VAL A 257 3.28 -22.89 -12.11
CA VAL A 257 2.29 -23.94 -11.80
C VAL A 257 2.18 -24.89 -12.97
N LYS A 258 2.26 -26.19 -12.70
CA LYS A 258 2.17 -27.23 -13.72
C LYS A 258 0.75 -27.76 -13.83
N GLY A 259 0.19 -27.73 -15.05
CA GLY A 259 -1.10 -28.32 -15.38
C GLY A 259 -1.06 -29.85 -15.38
N ALA A 260 -2.24 -30.48 -15.40
CA ALA A 260 -2.37 -31.94 -15.45
C ALA A 260 -1.80 -32.55 -16.75
N ASP A 261 -1.74 -31.75 -17.82
CA ASP A 261 -1.13 -32.05 -19.11
C ASP A 261 0.41 -31.89 -19.11
N GLY A 262 0.98 -31.40 -18.01
CA GLY A 262 2.39 -31.13 -17.85
C GLY A 262 2.85 -29.77 -18.38
N VAL A 263 1.94 -28.93 -18.89
CA VAL A 263 2.24 -27.56 -19.33
C VAL A 263 2.51 -26.68 -18.11
N GLU A 264 3.52 -25.82 -18.21
CA GLU A 264 3.85 -24.84 -17.16
C GLU A 264 3.18 -23.49 -17.44
N TYR A 265 2.51 -22.96 -16.42
CA TYR A 265 1.89 -21.65 -16.41
C TYR A 265 2.70 -20.73 -15.50
N HIS A 266 3.15 -19.60 -16.06
CA HIS A 266 4.04 -18.66 -15.39
C HIS A 266 3.24 -17.43 -14.93
N PHE A 267 2.77 -17.46 -13.69
CA PHE A 267 2.04 -16.34 -13.12
C PHE A 267 3.02 -15.26 -12.64
N ILE A 268 2.82 -14.03 -13.11
CA ILE A 268 3.69 -12.87 -12.81
C ILE A 268 3.04 -11.88 -11.84
N GLY A 269 1.81 -12.17 -11.42
CA GLY A 269 1.12 -11.45 -10.36
C GLY A 269 -0.01 -12.29 -9.81
N LEU A 270 -0.26 -12.18 -8.51
CA LEU A 270 -1.42 -12.74 -7.85
C LEU A 270 -1.98 -11.70 -6.89
N GLY A 271 -3.29 -11.54 -6.88
CA GLY A 271 -4.02 -10.57 -6.08
C GLY A 271 -5.49 -10.95 -5.98
N VAL A 272 -6.30 -9.95 -5.69
CA VAL A 272 -7.74 -10.09 -5.50
C VAL A 272 -8.46 -9.02 -6.30
N ASP A 273 -9.70 -9.31 -6.67
CA ASP A 273 -10.56 -8.37 -7.39
C ASP A 273 -11.98 -8.36 -6.80
N ASP A 274 -12.59 -7.18 -6.81
CA ASP A 274 -13.97 -6.96 -6.32
C ASP A 274 -14.86 -6.31 -7.39
N SER A 275 -14.45 -6.37 -8.67
CA SER A 275 -15.15 -5.65 -9.74
C SER A 275 -16.56 -6.17 -10.00
N LEU A 276 -16.81 -7.46 -9.72
CA LEU A 276 -18.13 -8.08 -9.85
C LEU A 276 -19.09 -7.75 -8.70
N ALA A 277 -18.59 -7.16 -7.60
CA ALA A 277 -19.37 -6.79 -6.42
C ALA A 277 -20.27 -7.94 -5.90
N THR A 278 -19.73 -9.16 -5.89
CA THR A 278 -20.37 -10.37 -5.39
C THR A 278 -20.20 -10.49 -3.86
N ASP A 279 -20.69 -11.58 -3.25
CA ASP A 279 -20.63 -11.81 -1.80
C ASP A 279 -19.22 -12.13 -1.27
N LYS A 280 -18.30 -12.45 -2.19
CA LYS A 280 -16.87 -12.67 -1.96
C LYS A 280 -16.07 -12.07 -3.10
N ILE A 281 -14.85 -11.65 -2.79
CA ILE A 281 -13.86 -11.26 -3.79
C ILE A 281 -13.43 -12.45 -4.66
N ASP A 282 -12.88 -12.14 -5.82
CA ASP A 282 -12.26 -13.10 -6.73
C ASP A 282 -10.74 -13.13 -6.53
N VAL A 283 -10.12 -14.25 -6.94
CA VAL A 283 -8.67 -14.31 -7.13
C VAL A 283 -8.34 -13.68 -8.48
N MET A 284 -7.35 -12.80 -8.55
CA MET A 284 -6.83 -12.28 -9.82
C MET A 284 -5.39 -12.74 -10.02
N ALA A 285 -5.12 -13.44 -11.12
CA ALA A 285 -3.80 -13.90 -11.50
C ALA A 285 -3.38 -13.36 -12.87
N HIS A 286 -2.20 -12.77 -12.94
CA HIS A 286 -1.60 -12.28 -14.17
C HIS A 286 -0.69 -13.38 -14.73
N LEU A 287 -0.98 -13.81 -15.96
CA LEU A 287 -0.28 -14.89 -16.64
C LEU A 287 0.61 -14.31 -17.73
N LYS A 288 1.91 -14.58 -17.64
CA LYS A 288 2.84 -14.25 -18.73
C LYS A 288 2.60 -15.20 -19.89
N VAL A 289 2.44 -14.63 -21.09
CA VAL A 289 2.38 -15.39 -22.33
C VAL A 289 3.30 -14.76 -23.38
N GLU A 290 3.79 -15.56 -24.32
CA GLU A 290 4.61 -15.05 -25.44
C GLU A 290 3.77 -14.25 -26.45
N GLN A 291 2.51 -14.65 -26.62
CA GLN A 291 1.54 -13.99 -27.48
C GLN A 291 0.12 -14.28 -26.97
N ILE A 292 -0.77 -13.28 -27.06
CA ILE A 292 -2.18 -13.43 -26.68
C ILE A 292 -2.87 -14.45 -27.60
N GLY A 293 -2.69 -14.30 -28.92
CA GLY A 293 -3.38 -15.11 -29.94
C GLY A 293 -4.81 -14.62 -30.21
N ASP A 294 -5.63 -15.43 -30.89
CA ASP A 294 -7.05 -15.15 -31.04
C ASP A 294 -7.82 -15.40 -29.73
N ALA A 295 -9.06 -14.88 -29.65
CA ALA A 295 -9.88 -14.95 -28.44
C ALA A 295 -10.21 -16.38 -28.00
N VAL A 296 -10.32 -17.34 -28.93
CA VAL A 296 -10.64 -18.73 -28.61
C VAL A 296 -9.43 -19.42 -27.98
N ALA A 297 -8.26 -19.24 -28.58
CA ALA A 297 -7.00 -19.77 -28.06
C ALA A 297 -6.63 -19.11 -26.71
N ALA A 298 -6.78 -17.80 -26.61
CA ALA A 298 -6.54 -17.05 -25.37
C ALA A 298 -7.48 -17.51 -24.25
N ARG A 299 -8.78 -17.62 -24.53
CA ARG A 299 -9.75 -18.13 -23.55
C ARG A 299 -9.40 -19.54 -23.11
N LYS A 300 -9.13 -20.46 -24.05
CA LYS A 300 -8.77 -21.85 -23.70
C LYS A 300 -7.56 -21.89 -22.78
N ARG A 301 -6.48 -21.17 -23.11
CA ARG A 301 -5.27 -21.10 -22.28
C ARG A 301 -5.57 -20.58 -20.88
N ASN A 302 -6.37 -19.52 -20.76
CA ASN A 302 -6.75 -18.98 -19.47
C ASN A 302 -7.54 -20.00 -18.65
N LEU A 303 -8.48 -20.74 -19.27
CA LEU A 303 -9.22 -21.81 -18.59
C LEU A 303 -8.30 -22.93 -18.10
N ASP A 304 -7.36 -23.37 -18.95
CA ASP A 304 -6.39 -24.40 -18.57
C ASP A 304 -5.47 -23.91 -17.41
N ALA A 305 -5.08 -22.63 -17.43
CA ALA A 305 -4.33 -21.98 -16.35
C ALA A 305 -5.13 -21.87 -15.04
N MET A 306 -6.44 -21.57 -15.10
CA MET A 306 -7.32 -21.58 -13.92
C MET A 306 -7.34 -22.97 -13.28
N SER A 307 -7.57 -24.01 -14.09
CA SER A 307 -7.58 -25.39 -13.63
C SER A 307 -6.24 -25.79 -13.01
N ALA A 308 -5.11 -25.39 -13.62
CA ALA A 308 -3.78 -25.64 -13.07
C ALA A 308 -3.58 -24.94 -11.72
N LEU A 309 -3.94 -23.66 -11.61
CA LEU A 309 -3.81 -22.88 -10.38
C LEU A 309 -4.65 -23.47 -9.24
N LEU A 310 -5.92 -23.78 -9.49
CA LEU A 310 -6.82 -24.35 -8.49
C LEU A 310 -6.52 -25.83 -8.20
N GLY A 311 -5.87 -26.54 -9.12
CA GLY A 311 -5.35 -27.88 -8.88
C GLY A 311 -4.14 -27.86 -7.94
N ALA A 312 -3.26 -26.87 -8.08
CA ALA A 312 -2.11 -26.69 -7.20
C ALA A 312 -2.50 -26.12 -5.82
N TYR A 313 -3.51 -25.25 -5.76
CA TYR A 313 -3.95 -24.55 -4.54
C TYR A 313 -5.47 -24.68 -4.34
N PRO A 314 -5.97 -25.88 -4.00
CA PRO A 314 -7.40 -26.17 -3.91
C PRO A 314 -8.12 -25.39 -2.80
N GLU A 315 -7.41 -24.85 -1.82
CA GLU A 315 -7.97 -23.99 -0.78
C GLU A 315 -8.62 -22.72 -1.33
N LEU A 316 -8.14 -22.19 -2.48
CA LEU A 316 -8.67 -20.99 -3.11
C LEU A 316 -10.17 -21.10 -3.40
N ARG A 317 -10.66 -22.32 -3.69
CA ARG A 317 -12.09 -22.57 -3.95
C ARG A 317 -13.01 -22.28 -2.76
N LYS A 318 -12.48 -22.22 -1.53
CA LYS A 318 -13.28 -21.97 -0.31
C LYS A 318 -13.45 -20.48 -0.03
N GLY A 319 -12.37 -19.72 -0.22
CA GLY A 319 -12.26 -18.32 0.16
C GLY A 319 -12.92 -17.36 -0.83
N PHE A 320 -12.91 -17.69 -2.12
CA PHE A 320 -13.23 -16.73 -3.19
C PHE A 320 -14.48 -17.11 -3.96
N HIS A 321 -15.08 -16.14 -4.65
CA HIS A 321 -16.22 -16.35 -5.54
C HIS A 321 -15.77 -17.00 -6.86
N GLY A 322 -14.77 -16.42 -7.51
CA GLY A 322 -14.24 -16.83 -8.80
C GLY A 322 -12.75 -16.54 -8.96
N VAL A 323 -12.26 -16.77 -10.18
CA VAL A 323 -10.87 -16.51 -10.56
C VAL A 323 -10.81 -15.78 -11.90
N TRP A 324 -9.99 -14.75 -11.94
CA TRP A 324 -9.60 -14.01 -13.13
C TRP A 324 -8.20 -14.45 -13.54
N ILE A 325 -8.05 -14.86 -14.80
CA ILE A 325 -6.74 -14.97 -15.45
C ILE A 325 -6.61 -13.84 -16.46
N VAL A 326 -5.60 -13.01 -16.25
CA VAL A 326 -5.24 -11.90 -17.14
C VAL A 326 -3.98 -12.31 -17.89
N ALA A 327 -4.12 -12.69 -19.16
CA ALA A 327 -2.98 -13.01 -20.01
C ALA A 327 -2.31 -11.72 -20.51
N GLU A 328 -1.00 -11.63 -20.32
CA GLU A 328 -0.24 -10.41 -20.57
C GLU A 328 0.96 -10.67 -21.49
N VAL A 329 1.12 -9.75 -22.44
CA VAL A 329 2.30 -9.59 -23.30
C VAL A 329 2.76 -8.14 -23.16
N GLN A 330 4.05 -7.92 -22.98
CA GLN A 330 4.58 -6.57 -22.85
C GLN A 330 4.20 -5.70 -24.06
N GLY A 331 3.59 -4.53 -23.80
CA GLY A 331 3.20 -3.57 -24.83
C GLY A 331 1.91 -3.89 -25.58
N GLN A 332 1.15 -4.93 -25.19
CA GLN A 332 -0.15 -5.25 -25.77
C GLN A 332 -1.27 -5.15 -24.72
N PRO A 333 -2.51 -4.84 -25.15
CA PRO A 333 -3.67 -4.95 -24.26
C PRO A 333 -3.83 -6.39 -23.74
N PRO A 334 -4.09 -6.58 -22.43
CA PRO A 334 -4.24 -7.91 -21.86
C PRO A 334 -5.54 -8.59 -22.28
N TYR A 335 -5.58 -9.92 -22.19
CA TYR A 335 -6.79 -10.71 -22.39
C TYR A 335 -7.23 -11.38 -21.08
N ALA A 336 -8.37 -10.97 -20.55
CA ALA A 336 -8.91 -11.48 -19.29
C ALA A 336 -10.01 -12.53 -19.52
N THR A 337 -9.98 -13.60 -18.74
CA THR A 337 -11.09 -14.55 -18.59
C THR A 337 -11.43 -14.62 -17.11
N GLU A 338 -12.72 -14.60 -16.79
CA GLU A 338 -13.25 -14.85 -15.44
C GLU A 338 -14.11 -16.12 -15.47
N LEU A 339 -14.08 -16.87 -14.38
CA LEU A 339 -15.04 -17.93 -14.08
C LEU A 339 -15.28 -18.02 -12.57
N ALA A 340 -16.51 -18.36 -12.19
CA ALA A 340 -16.85 -18.73 -10.84
C ALA A 340 -16.11 -20.03 -10.42
N MET A 341 -15.77 -20.15 -9.13
CA MET A 341 -14.99 -21.28 -8.61
C MET A 341 -15.65 -22.64 -8.85
N ASN A 342 -16.98 -22.69 -8.96
CA ASN A 342 -17.74 -23.92 -9.24
C ASN A 342 -17.77 -24.30 -10.73
N GLU A 343 -17.35 -23.40 -11.63
CA GLU A 343 -17.33 -23.63 -13.07
C GLU A 343 -15.95 -24.08 -13.57
N VAL A 344 -14.89 -23.82 -12.80
CA VAL A 344 -13.53 -24.27 -13.13
C VAL A 344 -13.38 -25.76 -12.84
N ARG A 345 -13.13 -26.54 -13.89
CA ARG A 345 -12.92 -28.00 -13.82
C ARG A 345 -11.54 -28.37 -13.33
#